data_AF-A0A919V5F3-F1
#
_entry.id   AF-A0A919V5F3-F1
#
_cell.length_a   1.000
_cell.length_b   1.000
_cell.length_c   1.000
_cell.angle_alpha   90.00
_cell.angle_beta   90.00
_cell.angle_gamma   90.00
#
_symmetry.space_group_name_H-M   'P 1'
#
loop_
_entity.id
_entity.type
_entity.pdbx_description
1 polymer ?
#
loop_
_entity_poly.entity_id
_entity_poly.type
_entity_poly.pdbx_seq_one_letter_code
_entity_poly.pdbx_strand_id
1 'polypeptide(L)' 'MLVHSGFTAADAGVGLRPCRSNQSEETTGTMKVKPSVKKICDKCKVIRRHGRVMVICDNLRHKQRQG' A
#
# COMPACT_ATOMS: atom_id res chain seq x y z
N MET A 1 20.60 26.10 -45.20
CA MET A 1 21.46 24.90 -45.14
C MET A 1 22.35 25.06 -43.91
N LEU A 2 22.28 24.31 -42.82
CA LEU A 2 21.52 23.13 -42.45
C LEU A 2 20.82 23.39 -41.11
N VAL A 3 19.59 22.91 -41.02
CA VAL A 3 18.89 22.67 -39.76
C VAL A 3 19.56 21.51 -39.02
N HIS A 4 20.01 21.75 -37.79
CA HIS A 4 20.16 20.73 -36.74
C HIS A 4 19.70 21.40 -35.45
N SER A 5 18.42 21.29 -35.08
CA SER A 5 17.89 20.11 -34.37
C SER A 5 18.62 19.91 -33.04
N GLY A 6 18.27 20.73 -32.05
CA GLY A 6 18.73 20.60 -30.67
C GLY A 6 17.56 20.77 -29.71
N PHE A 7 16.57 19.90 -29.83
CA PHE A 7 15.45 19.73 -28.92
C PHE A 7 15.98 19.20 -27.58
N THR A 8 16.42 20.09 -26.67
CA THR A 8 16.76 19.66 -25.29
C THR A 8 15.47 19.43 -24.52
N ALA A 9 14.83 18.29 -24.79
CA ALA A 9 13.83 17.70 -23.92
C ALA A 9 14.50 16.65 -23.03
N ALA A 10 14.66 16.99 -21.75
CA ALA A 10 14.82 16.07 -20.63
C ALA A 10 14.47 16.91 -19.37
N ASP A 11 13.19 17.10 -19.09
CA ASP A 11 12.39 16.18 -18.26
C ASP A 11 13.03 15.91 -16.89
N ALA A 12 12.82 16.84 -15.97
CA ALA A 12 12.86 16.56 -14.55
C ALA A 12 11.73 17.35 -13.87
N GLY A 13 10.50 17.11 -14.33
CA GLY A 13 9.35 17.27 -13.47
C GLY A 13 9.53 16.31 -12.31
N VAL A 14 10.23 16.74 -11.26
CA VAL A 14 10.20 16.08 -9.96
C VAL A 14 8.77 16.23 -9.47
N GLY A 15 7.92 15.30 -9.91
CA GLY A 15 6.61 15.07 -9.35
C GLY A 15 6.85 14.75 -7.88
N LEU A 16 6.83 15.78 -7.04
CA LEU A 16 6.68 15.63 -5.60
C LEU A 16 5.42 14.82 -5.44
N ARG A 17 5.63 13.52 -5.20
CA ARG A 17 4.59 12.56 -4.91
C ARG A 17 3.80 13.16 -3.77
N PRO A 18 2.54 13.57 -3.96
CA PRO A 18 1.76 14.02 -2.82
C PRO A 18 1.73 12.83 -1.86
N CYS A 19 2.19 13.05 -0.63
CA CYS A 19 1.99 12.12 0.46
C CYS A 19 0.47 11.98 0.61
N ARG A 20 -0.12 11.02 -0.11
CA ARG A 20 -1.55 10.70 -0.05
C ARG A 20 -1.81 9.95 1.25
N SER A 21 -1.59 10.65 2.36
CA SER A 21 -2.14 10.35 3.66
C SER A 21 -3.63 10.70 3.62
N ASN A 22 -4.46 9.77 3.15
CA ASN A 22 -5.87 9.67 3.50
C ASN A 22 -6.46 8.37 2.92
N GLN A 23 -6.46 7.30 3.72
CA GLN A 23 -7.32 6.13 3.50
C GLN A 23 -7.86 5.64 4.85
N SER A 24 -8.66 6.48 5.50
CA SER A 24 -9.61 6.02 6.51
C SER A 24 -10.88 5.52 5.81
N GLU A 25 -10.77 4.48 4.99
CA GLU A 25 -11.94 3.82 4.40
C GLU A 25 -12.51 2.83 5.43
N GLU A 26 -13.73 3.14 5.86
CA GLU A 26 -14.59 2.24 6.60
C GLU A 26 -15.48 1.46 5.63
N THR A 27 -15.81 0.24 6.07
CA THR A 27 -16.93 -0.58 5.59
C THR A 27 -16.92 -1.06 4.13
N THR A 28 -15.91 -1.86 3.78
CA THR A 28 -16.16 -3.08 2.98
C THR A 28 -15.40 -4.23 3.64
N GLY A 29 -16.07 -5.37 3.85
CA GLY A 29 -15.55 -6.55 4.54
C GLY A 29 -14.54 -7.35 3.71
N THR A 30 -13.63 -6.69 3.00
CA THR A 30 -12.64 -7.31 2.13
C THR A 30 -11.28 -7.42 2.83
N MET A 31 -10.74 -8.64 2.85
CA MET A 31 -9.46 -8.95 3.50
C MET A 31 -8.29 -8.27 2.77
N LYS A 32 -7.46 -7.52 3.49
CA LYS A 32 -6.31 -6.81 2.90
C LYS A 32 -5.10 -7.73 2.75
N VAL A 33 -4.63 -7.94 1.52
CA VAL A 33 -3.38 -8.66 1.27
C VAL A 33 -2.22 -7.67 1.25
N LYS A 34 -1.19 -7.90 2.07
CA LYS A 34 -0.02 -7.05 2.22
C LYS A 34 1.26 -7.90 2.27
N PRO A 35 2.39 -7.44 1.72
CA PRO A 35 3.65 -8.18 1.79
C PRO A 35 4.20 -8.27 3.23
N SER A 36 3.96 -7.24 4.04
CA SER A 36 4.33 -7.20 5.46
C SER A 36 3.08 -7.06 6.32
N VAL A 37 2.90 -7.98 7.26
CA VAL A 37 1.80 -7.98 8.22
C VAL A 37 2.28 -7.46 9.57
N LYS A 38 1.68 -6.37 10.04
CA LYS A 38 1.95 -5.75 11.36
C LYS A 38 0.65 -5.62 12.16
N LYS A 39 0.76 -5.68 13.49
CA LYS A 39 -0.35 -5.37 14.40
C LYS A 39 -0.63 -3.87 14.36
N ILE A 40 -1.91 -3.51 14.27
CA ILE A 40 -2.37 -2.12 14.25
C ILE A 40 -2.93 -1.73 15.63
N CYS A 41 -3.37 -2.72 16.41
CA CYS A 41 -4.10 -2.56 17.66
C CYS A 41 -3.71 -3.65 18.66
N ASP A 42 -4.02 -3.47 19.95
CA ASP A 42 -3.69 -4.45 21.00
C ASP A 42 -4.45 -5.77 20.86
N LYS A 43 -5.66 -5.70 20.30
CA LYS A 43 -6.52 -6.86 20.02
C LYS A 43 -6.06 -7.64 18.77
N CYS A 44 -5.18 -7.07 17.96
CA CYS A 44 -4.78 -7.62 16.68
C CYS A 44 -3.80 -8.77 16.92
N LYS A 45 -4.20 -9.98 16.56
CA LYS A 45 -3.38 -11.19 16.74
C LYS A 45 -2.84 -11.67 15.40
N VAL A 46 -1.52 -11.90 15.36
CA VAL A 46 -0.85 -12.52 14.23
C VAL A 46 -0.97 -14.03 14.40
N ILE A 47 -1.60 -14.68 13.44
CA ILE A 47 -1.82 -16.13 13.42
C ILE A 47 -1.16 -16.74 12.19
N ARG A 48 -0.69 -17.98 12.31
CA ARG A 48 -0.23 -18.80 11.19
C ARG A 48 -1.23 -19.92 10.98
N ARG A 49 -1.92 -19.94 9.83
CA ARG A 49 -2.87 -21.00 9.45
C ARG A 49 -2.71 -21.30 7.96
N HIS A 50 -2.83 -22.58 7.57
CA HIS A 50 -2.67 -23.03 6.17
C HIS A 50 -1.37 -22.53 5.51
N GLY A 51 -0.25 -22.55 6.25
CA GLY A 51 1.05 -22.08 5.75
C GLY A 51 1.17 -20.57 5.51
N ARG A 52 0.15 -19.77 5.87
CA ARG A 52 0.10 -18.32 5.63
C ARG A 52 -0.01 -17.55 6.95
N VAL A 53 0.61 -16.36 6.98
CA VAL A 53 0.53 -15.45 8.13
C VAL A 53 -0.63 -14.48 7.91
N MET A 54 -1.50 -14.34 8.91
CA MET A 54 -2.68 -13.46 8.84
C MET A 54 -2.84 -12.68 10.16
N VAL A 55 -3.46 -11.50 10.08
CA VAL A 55 -3.87 -10.73 11.26
C VAL A 55 -5.38 -10.87 11.40
N ILE A 56 -5.81 -11.31 12.58
CA ILE A 56 -7.22 -11.32 12.98
C ILE A 56 -7.47 -10.24 14.03
N CYS A 57 -8.64 -9.63 13.96
CA CYS A 57 -9.12 -8.63 14.90
C CYS A 57 -10.65 -8.62 14.79
N ASP A 58 -11.34 -8.17 15.84
CA ASP A 58 -12.78 -7.95 15.83
C ASP A 58 -13.16 -6.85 14.81
N ASN A 59 -12.26 -5.87 14.60
CA ASN A 59 -12.42 -4.87 13.56
C ASN A 59 -11.93 -5.43 12.21
N LEU A 60 -12.87 -5.55 11.25
CA LEU A 60 -12.63 -6.01 9.89
C LEU A 60 -11.55 -5.20 9.15
N ARG A 61 -11.38 -3.91 9.49
CA ARG A 61 -10.39 -3.02 8.85
C ARG A 61 -8.94 -3.45 9.11
N HIS A 62 -8.70 -4.19 10.20
CA HIS A 62 -7.38 -4.68 10.59
C HIS A 62 -7.06 -6.08 10.05
N LYS A 63 -8.04 -6.78 9.46
CA LYS A 63 -7.85 -8.13 8.94
C LYS A 63 -6.90 -8.10 7.74
N GLN A 64 -5.77 -8.79 7.86
CA GLN A 64 -4.70 -8.78 6.86
C GLN A 64 -4.19 -10.19 6.54
N ARG A 65 -3.68 -10.40 5.33
CA ARG A 65 -3.02 -11.63 4.89
C ARG A 65 -1.65 -11.33 4.28
N GLN A 66 -0.66 -12.15 4.61
CA GLN A 66 0.65 -12.12 3.96
C GLN A 66 0.60 -12.90 2.64
N GLY A 67 1.00 -12.23 1.55
CA GLY A 67 1.13 -12.81 0.21
C GLY A 67 -0.13 -12.74 -0.64
#